data_AF-A0A1Y2AS00-F1
#
_entry.id   AF-A0A1Y2AS00-F1
#
_cell.length_a   1.000
_cell.length_b   1.000
_cell.length_c   1.000
_cell.angle_alpha   90.00
_cell.angle_beta   90.00
_cell.angle_gamma   90.00
#
_symmetry.space_group_name_H-M   'P 1'
#
loop_
_entity.id
_entity.type
_entity.pdbx_description
1 polymer ?
#
loop_
_entity_poly.entity_id
_entity_poly.type
_entity_poly.pdbx_seq_one_letter_code
_entity_poly.pdbx_strand_id
1 'polypeptide(L)'
;MAGGHGHGYTPVKYDPAIDKWAHMREHVYEHFKFTPKNTRALLFVAGAVPFFTYLGCTAFNRKYDVLAPPRDQSMLAKPLAPPRSSSSA
;
A
#
# COMPACT_ATOMS: atom_id res chain seq x y z
N MET A 1 33.74 -14.86 19.88
CA MET A 1 33.22 -14.59 21.23
C MET A 1 32.92 -15.91 21.91
N ALA A 2 33.74 -16.31 22.88
CA ALA A 2 33.55 -17.52 23.68
C ALA A 2 33.14 -17.09 25.09
N GLY A 3 32.07 -17.69 25.64
CA GLY A 3 31.68 -17.54 27.04
C GLY A 3 30.19 -17.81 27.29
N GLY A 4 29.86 -18.89 28.01
CA GLY A 4 28.61 -18.98 28.77
C GLY A 4 27.90 -20.34 28.87
N HIS A 5 28.34 -21.19 29.81
CA HIS A 5 27.55 -22.21 30.53
C HIS A 5 26.84 -23.32 29.74
N GLY A 6 27.54 -24.44 29.56
CA GLY A 6 27.02 -25.67 28.95
C GLY A 6 26.08 -26.53 29.82
N HIS A 7 25.79 -26.20 31.09
CA HIS A 7 24.86 -27.00 31.92
C HIS A 7 24.23 -26.15 33.03
N GLY A 8 22.95 -25.77 32.91
CA GLY A 8 22.15 -25.40 34.10
C GLY A 8 21.02 -24.38 33.93
N TYR A 9 21.01 -23.53 32.91
CA TYR A 9 19.92 -22.57 32.71
C TYR A 9 19.70 -22.25 31.24
N THR A 10 18.71 -22.91 30.63
CA THR A 10 18.16 -22.53 29.32
C THR A 10 16.87 -21.76 29.57
N PRO A 11 16.90 -20.40 29.61
CA PRO A 11 15.70 -19.59 29.88
C PRO A 11 14.63 -19.75 28.80
N VAL A 12 15.04 -20.18 27.61
CA VAL A 12 14.17 -20.42 26.46
C VAL A 12 14.11 -21.92 26.22
N LYS A 13 12.89 -22.44 26.14
CA LYS A 13 12.64 -23.79 25.62
C LYS A 13 12.68 -23.72 24.10
N TYR A 14 13.73 -24.26 23.51
CA TYR A 14 13.84 -24.36 22.06
C TYR A 14 12.89 -25.44 21.56
N ASP A 15 11.93 -25.05 20.73
CA ASP A 15 11.07 -25.98 20.01
C ASP A 15 11.59 -26.09 18.57
N PRO A 16 12.09 -27.27 18.15
CA PRO A 16 12.60 -27.45 16.80
C PRO A 16 11.54 -27.19 15.72
N ALA A 17 10.25 -27.26 16.02
CA ALA A 17 9.19 -26.92 15.07
C ALA A 17 9.11 -25.40 14.83
N ILE A 18 9.23 -24.60 15.88
CA ILE A 18 9.19 -23.13 15.80
C ILE A 18 10.43 -22.62 15.05
N ASP A 19 11.61 -23.15 15.38
CA ASP A 19 12.86 -22.74 14.73
C ASP A 19 12.85 -23.07 13.23
N LYS A 20 12.31 -24.24 12.84
CA LYS A 20 12.16 -24.60 11.42
C LYS A 20 11.16 -23.72 10.69
N TRP A 21 10.05 -23.35 11.32
CA TRP A 21 9.07 -22.45 10.72
C TRP A 21 9.64 -21.04 10.54
N ALA A 22 10.35 -20.52 11.54
CA ALA A 22 11.06 -19.26 11.46
C ALA A 22 12.09 -19.30 10.33
N HIS A 23 12.92 -20.34 10.30
CA HIS A 23 13.91 -20.54 9.24
C HIS A 23 13.27 -20.59 7.85
N MET A 24 12.17 -21.33 7.66
CA MET A 24 11.48 -21.37 6.37
C MET A 24 10.99 -19.99 5.93
N ARG A 25 10.44 -19.18 6.85
CA ARG A 25 9.94 -17.83 6.53
C ARG A 25 11.05 -16.86 6.18
N GLU A 26 12.18 -16.95 6.87
CA GLU A 26 13.33 -16.08 6.64
C GLU A 26 14.03 -16.40 5.31
N HIS A 27 14.03 -17.68 4.90
CA HIS A 27 14.71 -18.16 3.69
C HIS A 27 13.76 -18.39 2.50
N VAL A 28 12.59 -17.71 2.49
CA VAL A 28 11.62 -17.83 1.38
C VAL A 28 12.23 -17.36 0.05
N TYR A 29 13.09 -16.34 0.08
CA TYR A 29 13.67 -15.75 -1.14
C TYR A 29 14.54 -16.74 -1.92
N GLU A 30 15.19 -17.68 -1.24
CA GLU A 30 16.05 -18.71 -1.84
C GLU A 30 15.24 -19.74 -2.64
N HIS A 31 14.00 -19.96 -2.22
CA HIS A 31 13.12 -20.98 -2.79
C HIS A 31 12.04 -20.39 -3.71
N PHE A 32 12.02 -19.06 -3.87
CA PHE A 32 11.01 -18.39 -4.68
C PHE A 32 11.16 -18.73 -6.16
N LYS A 33 10.04 -19.03 -6.82
CA LYS A 33 9.98 -19.33 -8.25
C LYS A 33 8.94 -18.46 -8.95
N PHE A 34 9.31 -17.90 -10.09
CA PHE A 34 8.40 -17.19 -10.99
C PHE A 34 7.50 -18.18 -11.72
N THR A 35 6.41 -18.55 -11.07
CA THR A 35 5.33 -19.31 -11.69
C THR A 35 4.29 -18.35 -12.27
N PRO A 36 3.52 -18.73 -13.30
CA PRO A 36 2.49 -17.86 -13.87
C PRO A 36 1.50 -17.33 -12.82
N LYS A 37 1.19 -18.11 -11.79
CA LYS A 37 0.33 -17.69 -10.67
C LYS A 37 0.98 -16.60 -9.82
N ASN A 38 2.23 -16.81 -9.38
CA ASN A 38 2.93 -15.87 -8.50
C ASN A 38 3.30 -14.58 -9.24
N THR A 39 3.74 -14.69 -10.50
CA THR A 39 4.10 -13.54 -11.33
C THR A 39 2.90 -12.63 -11.58
N ARG A 40 1.71 -13.19 -11.82
CA ARG A 40 0.48 -12.38 -11.97
C ARG A 40 0.15 -11.58 -10.71
N ALA A 41 0.25 -12.22 -9.54
CA ALA A 41 0.02 -11.53 -8.27
C ALA A 41 1.04 -10.41 -8.05
N LEU A 42 2.32 -10.69 -8.31
CA LEU A 42 3.39 -9.70 -8.21
C LEU A 42 3.16 -8.50 -9.15
N LEU A 43 2.87 -8.74 -10.43
CA LEU A 43 2.62 -7.67 -11.40
C LEU A 43 1.41 -6.82 -11.03
N PHE A 44 0.36 -7.44 -10.49
CA PHE A 44 -0.83 -6.70 -10.05
C PHE A 44 -0.51 -5.82 -8.84
N VAL A 45 0.08 -6.39 -7.78
CA VAL A 45 0.31 -5.65 -6.53
C VAL A 45 1.45 -4.64 -6.65
N ALA A 46 2.58 -5.03 -7.23
CA ALA A 46 3.76 -4.16 -7.33
C ALA A 46 3.71 -3.23 -8.56
N GLY A 47 2.95 -3.57 -9.60
CA GLY A 47 2.84 -2.77 -10.82
C GLY A 47 1.52 -2.03 -10.91
N ALA A 48 0.41 -2.77 -11.02
CA ALA A 48 -0.89 -2.17 -11.31
C ALA A 48 -1.38 -1.24 -10.19
N VAL A 49 -1.29 -1.64 -8.92
CA VAL A 49 -1.74 -0.82 -7.78
C VAL A 49 -1.04 0.56 -7.74
N PRO A 50 0.30 0.67 -7.70
CA PRO A 50 0.94 1.98 -7.68
C PRO A 50 0.72 2.77 -8.97
N PHE A 51 0.66 2.11 -10.13
CA PHE A 51 0.41 2.77 -11.41
C PHE A 51 -0.99 3.43 -11.44
N PHE A 52 -2.04 2.69 -11.10
CA PHE A 52 -3.39 3.25 -11.06
C PHE A 52 -3.56 4.30 -9.96
N THR A 53 -2.88 4.12 -8.83
CA THR A 53 -2.86 5.13 -7.76
C THR A 53 -2.23 6.44 -8.26
N TYR A 54 -1.08 6.36 -8.95
CA TYR A 54 -0.43 7.53 -9.53
C TYR A 54 -1.30 8.21 -10.59
N LEU A 55 -1.93 7.45 -11.49
CA LEU A 55 -2.87 7.99 -12.47
C LEU A 55 -4.07 8.68 -11.81
N GLY A 56 -4.67 8.06 -10.79
CA GLY A 56 -5.74 8.69 -10.00
C GLY A 56 -5.26 9.98 -9.35
N CYS A 57 -4.13 9.96 -8.67
CA CYS A 57 -3.57 11.17 -8.06
C CYS A 57 -3.36 12.27 -9.08
N THR A 58 -2.70 12.00 -10.21
CA THR A 58 -2.42 13.01 -11.25
C THR A 58 -3.69 13.54 -11.94
N ALA A 59 -4.68 12.69 -12.21
CA ALA A 59 -5.93 13.09 -12.84
C ALA A 59 -6.80 13.98 -11.93
N PHE A 60 -6.73 13.76 -10.62
CA PHE A 60 -7.50 14.52 -9.62
C PHE A 60 -6.69 15.67 -9.00
N ASN A 61 -5.37 15.70 -9.22
CA ASN A 61 -4.48 16.72 -8.68
C ASN A 61 -4.92 18.10 -9.16
N ARG A 62 -5.19 19.01 -8.21
CA ARG A 62 -5.64 20.40 -8.46
C ARG A 62 -6.93 20.53 -9.26
N LYS A 63 -7.70 19.44 -9.44
CA LYS A 63 -8.97 19.50 -10.15
C LYS A 63 -10.09 20.07 -9.28
N TYR A 64 -10.01 19.88 -7.97
CA TYR A 64 -11.02 20.30 -7.02
C TYR A 64 -10.46 21.29 -6.01
N ASP A 65 -11.22 22.36 -5.75
CA ASP A 65 -10.97 23.30 -4.67
C ASP A 65 -12.08 23.14 -3.63
N VAL A 66 -11.71 22.58 -2.49
CA VAL A 66 -12.64 22.22 -1.41
C VAL A 66 -12.64 23.25 -0.28
N LEU A 67 -11.90 24.35 -0.41
CA LEU A 67 -11.63 25.25 0.72
C LEU A 67 -12.76 26.23 1.08
N ALA A 68 -13.83 26.32 0.29
CA ALA A 68 -15.20 26.74 0.67
C ALA A 68 -16.00 27.19 -0.58
N PRO A 69 -16.36 26.30 -1.50
CA PRO A 69 -17.29 26.66 -2.56
C PRO A 69 -18.69 26.92 -1.95
N PRO A 70 -19.34 28.07 -2.23
CA PRO A 70 -20.72 28.31 -1.77
C PRO A 70 -21.68 27.27 -2.37
N ARG A 71 -22.83 27.02 -1.72
CA ARG A 71 -23.77 25.92 -2.03
C ARG A 71 -24.16 25.81 -3.51
N ASP A 72 -24.16 26.94 -4.22
CA ASP A 72 -24.62 27.05 -5.60
C ASP A 72 -23.47 27.12 -6.63
N GLN A 73 -22.22 26.87 -6.22
CA GLN A 73 -21.04 26.90 -7.10
C GLN A 73 -20.34 25.53 -7.21
N SER A 74 -19.67 25.34 -8.35
CA SER A 74 -18.90 24.12 -8.63
C SER A 74 -17.61 24.08 -7.81
N MET A 75 -17.27 22.90 -7.27
CA MET A 75 -16.01 22.64 -6.55
C MET A 75 -14.80 22.42 -7.47
N LEU A 76 -14.96 22.60 -8.79
CA LEU A 76 -13.87 22.48 -9.76
C LEU A 76 -12.94 23.70 -9.66
N ALA A 77 -11.63 23.48 -9.65
CA ALA A 77 -10.63 24.55 -9.62
C ALA A 77 -10.70 25.48 -10.85
N LYS A 78 -11.22 24.98 -11.99
CA LYS A 78 -11.56 25.78 -13.16
C LYS A 78 -13.02 25.49 -13.56
N PRO A 79 -13.98 26.25 -13.04
CA PRO A 79 -15.38 26.07 -13.40
C PRO A 79 -15.60 26.47 -14.87
N LEU A 80 -16.43 25.70 -15.58
CA LEU A 80 -17.02 26.15 -16.84
C LEU A 80 -17.94 27.34 -16.53
N ALA A 81 -18.09 28.27 -17.50
CA ALA A 81 -18.78 29.55 -17.31
C ALA A 81 -20.06 29.41 -16.45
N PRO A 82 -20.29 30.33 -15.50
CA PRO A 82 -21.35 30.18 -14.52
C PRO A 82 -22.69 29.93 -15.22
N PRO A 83 -23.51 28.96 -14.76
CA PRO A 83 -24.88 28.89 -15.22
C PRO A 83 -25.52 30.25 -14.94
N ARG A 84 -26.18 30.84 -15.96
CA ARG A 84 -26.94 32.08 -15.85
C ARG A 84 -27.71 32.01 -14.53
N SER A 85 -27.40 32.93 -13.61
CA SER A 85 -28.16 33.06 -12.38
C SER A 85 -29.63 33.11 -12.76
N SER A 86 -30.41 32.15 -12.28
CA SER A 86 -31.85 32.30 -12.21
C SER A 86 -32.10 33.46 -11.26
N SER A 87 -32.18 34.66 -11.83
CA SER A 87 -32.84 35.80 -11.24
C SER A 87 -34.23 35.32 -10.81
N SER A 88 -34.39 35.03 -9.53
CA SER A 88 -35.69 34.82 -8.90
C SER A 88 -35.84 35.92 -7.86
N ALA A 89 -37.02 36.53 -7.91
CA ALA A 89 -37.41 37.84 -7.41
C ALA A 89 -37.33 38.01 -5.90
#